data_AF-A0A0H1BQ34-F1
#
_entry.id   AF-A0A0H1BQ34-F1
#
_cell.length_a   1.000
_cell.length_b   1.000
_cell.length_c   1.000
_cell.angle_alpha   90.00
_cell.angle_beta   90.00
_cell.angle_gamma   90.00
#
_symmetry.space_group_name_H-M   'P 1'
#
loop_
_entity.id
_entity.type
_entity.pdbx_description
1 polymer ?
#
loop_
_entity_poly.entity_id
_entity_poly.type
_entity_poly.pdbx_seq_one_letter_code
_entity_poly.pdbx_strand_id
1 'polypeptide(L)'
;MNGASNQMDITSSTPQPSSSADRMAGMDHAEVRYFTSYDHHGIHEEMLKDDVRTRSYRDAIYQNRHLFKDKVVLDVGCGTGILSMFAIRAGAKHVIGVDMSSIIEKARQIVAVNGMADKITLLQGKMEEVQLPYPKVDIIISEWMGYFLLYESMLDTVLYARDNYLVPDGKIFPDKATVYLAGIEDGEYKDDKIGFWDNVWGFNYSPMKDAALTEPLVDTVELKALVTDPCPVLTIDLYTVTTADLAFTVPFRLTAKRNDFIHAIIAWFDIDFTACHKKIRFSTGPHAKYTHWKQTVFYIREVLTIEENETVAGFLENKPNEKNKRDLDIKISYTFETEDETRATQGTCEYKILRC
;
A
#
# COMPACT_ATOMS: atom_id res chain seq x y z
N MET A 1 4.63 -60.16 -47.85
CA MET A 1 5.51 -58.98 -47.86
C MET A 1 4.67 -57.79 -48.26
N ASN A 2 4.31 -56.92 -47.32
CA ASN A 2 3.72 -55.62 -47.61
C ASN A 2 3.92 -54.68 -46.40
N GLY A 3 4.61 -53.57 -46.67
CA GLY A 3 4.34 -52.23 -46.16
C GLY A 3 4.25 -51.99 -44.66
N ALA A 4 5.34 -51.48 -44.09
CA ALA A 4 5.34 -50.75 -42.82
C ALA A 4 4.46 -49.49 -42.91
N SER A 5 3.66 -49.22 -41.88
CA SER A 5 3.11 -47.89 -41.62
C SER A 5 3.39 -47.52 -40.16
N ASN A 6 4.16 -46.45 -40.00
CA ASN A 6 4.46 -45.77 -38.75
C ASN A 6 3.17 -45.16 -38.19
N GLN A 7 2.82 -45.49 -36.94
CA GLN A 7 2.03 -44.59 -36.10
C GLN A 7 2.98 -43.94 -35.11
N MET A 8 3.21 -42.64 -35.31
CA MET A 8 3.79 -41.76 -34.31
C MET A 8 2.75 -41.55 -33.21
N ASP A 9 3.08 -42.01 -32.01
CA ASP A 9 2.38 -41.62 -30.79
C ASP A 9 2.67 -40.13 -30.52
N ILE A 10 1.70 -39.27 -30.81
CA ILE A 10 1.72 -37.87 -30.39
C ILE A 10 1.03 -37.82 -29.02
N THR A 11 1.77 -38.16 -27.97
CA THR A 11 1.40 -37.74 -26.62
C THR A 11 1.81 -36.28 -26.46
N SER A 12 0.90 -35.36 -26.78
CA SER A 12 1.07 -33.95 -26.44
C SER A 12 0.97 -33.80 -24.92
N SER A 13 2.10 -33.85 -24.23
CA SER A 13 2.20 -33.50 -22.81
C SER A 13 1.96 -32.00 -22.68
N THR A 14 0.73 -31.61 -22.37
CA THR A 14 0.45 -30.28 -21.84
C THR A 14 1.23 -30.16 -20.53
N PRO A 15 2.08 -29.13 -20.32
CA PRO A 15 2.75 -28.96 -19.04
C PRO A 15 1.69 -28.80 -17.96
N GLN A 16 1.73 -29.63 -16.92
CA GLN A 16 0.90 -29.37 -15.76
C GLN A 16 1.28 -28.01 -15.17
N PRO A 17 0.31 -27.18 -14.75
CA PRO A 17 0.63 -25.96 -14.03
C PRO A 17 1.41 -26.34 -12.77
N SER A 18 2.63 -25.81 -12.65
CA SER A 18 3.46 -25.97 -11.45
C SER A 18 2.68 -25.55 -10.22
N SER A 19 2.81 -26.30 -9.11
CA SER A 19 2.09 -26.02 -7.87
C SER A 19 2.53 -24.67 -7.28
N SER A 20 1.73 -24.08 -6.40
CA SER A 20 2.11 -22.85 -5.70
C SER A 20 3.45 -23.02 -4.97
N ALA A 21 3.65 -24.17 -4.31
CA ALA A 21 4.91 -24.49 -3.65
C ALA A 21 6.11 -24.53 -4.61
N ASP A 22 5.93 -25.08 -5.82
CA ASP A 22 7.01 -25.13 -6.83
C ASP A 22 7.36 -23.74 -7.37
N ARG A 23 6.38 -22.84 -7.48
CA ARG A 23 6.61 -21.45 -7.94
C ARG A 23 7.27 -20.57 -6.88
N MET A 24 7.19 -20.98 -5.62
CA MET A 24 7.82 -20.27 -4.50
C MET A 24 9.20 -20.83 -4.15
N ALA A 25 9.62 -21.92 -4.79
CA ALA A 25 10.91 -22.55 -4.56
C ALA A 25 12.05 -21.62 -5.03
N GLY A 26 12.97 -21.31 -4.11
CA GLY A 26 14.13 -20.44 -4.38
C GLY A 26 13.89 -18.94 -4.21
N MET A 27 12.66 -18.53 -3.84
CA MET A 27 12.36 -17.15 -3.45
C MET A 27 12.89 -16.84 -2.04
N ASP A 28 13.17 -15.57 -1.77
CA ASP A 28 13.54 -15.15 -0.43
C ASP A 28 12.38 -15.38 0.56
N HIS A 29 12.71 -15.70 1.81
CA HIS A 29 11.73 -15.99 2.85
C HIS A 29 10.77 -14.83 3.09
N ALA A 30 11.20 -13.57 2.93
CA ALA A 30 10.31 -12.42 3.08
C ALA A 30 9.27 -12.35 1.94
N GLU A 31 9.67 -12.64 0.71
CA GLU A 31 8.73 -12.71 -0.42
C GLU A 31 7.73 -13.85 -0.25
N VAL A 32 8.20 -15.03 0.19
CA VAL A 32 7.33 -16.18 0.42
C VAL A 32 6.26 -15.86 1.46
N ARG A 33 6.66 -15.26 2.58
CA ARG A 33 5.71 -14.82 3.63
C ARG A 33 4.72 -13.77 3.13
N TYR A 34 5.18 -12.82 2.31
CA TYR A 34 4.29 -11.83 1.72
C TYR A 34 3.20 -12.49 0.89
N PHE A 35 3.55 -13.31 -0.10
CA PHE A 35 2.54 -13.89 -0.99
C PHE A 35 1.63 -14.91 -0.29
N THR A 36 2.17 -15.74 0.61
CA THR A 36 1.35 -16.72 1.36
C THR A 36 0.31 -16.06 2.27
N SER A 37 0.57 -14.85 2.76
CA SER A 37 -0.41 -14.14 3.58
C SER A 37 -1.70 -13.80 2.84
N TYR A 38 -1.62 -13.63 1.51
CA TYR A 38 -2.78 -13.39 0.65
C TYR A 38 -3.49 -14.69 0.23
N ASP A 39 -3.02 -15.87 0.64
CA ASP A 39 -3.76 -17.13 0.42
C ASP A 39 -4.96 -17.25 1.36
N HIS A 40 -4.95 -16.55 2.50
CA HIS A 40 -5.99 -16.64 3.52
C HIS A 40 -7.22 -15.79 3.19
N HIS A 41 -8.43 -16.35 3.35
CA HIS A 41 -9.67 -15.61 3.07
C HIS A 41 -9.86 -14.34 3.93
N GLY A 42 -9.29 -14.31 5.14
CA GLY A 42 -9.49 -13.23 6.10
C GLY A 42 -9.01 -11.87 5.59
N ILE A 43 -7.84 -11.81 4.94
CA ILE A 43 -7.32 -10.55 4.40
C ILE A 43 -8.19 -10.04 3.23
N HIS A 44 -8.66 -10.94 2.36
CA HIS A 44 -9.56 -10.58 1.26
C HIS A 44 -10.92 -10.11 1.78
N GLU A 45 -11.43 -10.71 2.85
CA GLU A 45 -12.67 -10.28 3.48
C GLU A 45 -12.56 -8.86 4.06
N GLU A 46 -11.46 -8.55 4.74
CA GLU A 46 -11.17 -7.20 5.24
C GLU A 46 -11.10 -6.18 4.09
N MET A 47 -10.32 -6.49 3.05
CA MET A 47 -10.17 -5.64 1.86
C MET A 47 -11.50 -5.41 1.12
N LEU A 48 -12.34 -6.44 1.01
CA LEU A 48 -13.65 -6.35 0.33
C LEU A 48 -14.70 -5.62 1.19
N LYS A 49 -14.60 -5.69 2.53
CA LYS A 49 -15.48 -4.96 3.46
C LYS A 49 -15.08 -3.50 3.63
N ASP A 50 -13.86 -3.12 3.26
CA ASP A 50 -13.48 -1.72 3.13
C ASP A 50 -14.28 -1.05 1.98
N ASP A 51 -15.39 -0.43 2.39
CA ASP A 51 -16.35 0.22 1.50
C ASP A 51 -15.73 1.44 0.81
N VAL A 52 -14.90 2.22 1.53
CA VAL A 52 -14.24 3.41 0.99
C VAL A 52 -13.27 3.01 -0.12
N ARG A 53 -12.41 2.02 0.14
CA ARG A 53 -11.49 1.47 -0.87
C ARG A 53 -12.26 0.95 -2.08
N THR A 54 -13.13 -0.03 -1.87
CA THR A 54 -13.73 -0.80 -2.96
C THR A 54 -14.68 0.07 -3.80
N ARG A 55 -15.44 0.99 -3.18
CA ARG A 55 -16.29 1.92 -3.93
C ARG A 55 -15.50 2.96 -4.70
N SER A 56 -14.38 3.45 -4.18
CA SER A 56 -13.59 4.45 -4.89
C SER A 56 -13.08 3.92 -6.23
N TYR A 57 -12.55 2.69 -6.26
CA TYR A 57 -12.20 2.03 -7.53
C TYR A 57 -13.42 1.78 -8.41
N ARG A 58 -14.51 1.21 -7.86
CA ARG A 58 -15.73 0.96 -8.61
C ARG A 58 -16.24 2.22 -9.28
N ASP A 59 -16.28 3.33 -8.56
CA ASP A 59 -16.81 4.60 -9.03
C ASP A 59 -15.84 5.23 -10.03
N ALA A 60 -14.52 5.14 -9.82
CA ALA A 60 -13.52 5.57 -10.79
C ALA A 60 -13.68 4.83 -12.12
N ILE A 61 -14.00 3.55 -12.09
CA ILE A 61 -14.22 2.71 -13.28
C ILE A 61 -15.61 2.97 -13.90
N TYR A 62 -16.68 2.94 -13.11
CA TYR A 62 -18.07 3.02 -13.58
C TYR A 62 -18.52 4.42 -13.97
N GLN A 63 -17.96 5.47 -13.38
CA GLN A 63 -18.27 6.84 -13.79
C GLN A 63 -17.46 7.27 -15.02
N ASN A 64 -16.44 6.48 -15.41
CA ASN A 64 -15.57 6.76 -16.54
C ASN A 64 -15.56 5.62 -17.57
N ARG A 65 -16.71 4.95 -17.78
CA ARG A 65 -16.86 3.85 -18.75
C ARG A 65 -16.34 4.17 -20.15
N HIS A 66 -16.39 5.44 -20.56
CA HIS A 66 -15.86 5.90 -21.84
C HIS A 66 -14.34 5.70 -21.97
N LEU A 67 -13.60 5.69 -20.85
CA LEU A 67 -12.16 5.37 -20.83
C LEU A 67 -11.93 3.86 -20.98
N PHE A 68 -12.80 3.03 -20.39
CA PHE A 68 -12.65 1.57 -20.36
C PHE A 68 -13.23 0.86 -21.58
N LYS A 69 -14.20 1.47 -22.27
CA LYS A 69 -14.91 0.83 -23.38
C LYS A 69 -13.92 0.37 -24.47
N ASP A 70 -14.03 -0.90 -24.85
CA ASP A 70 -13.22 -1.54 -25.89
C ASP A 70 -11.70 -1.57 -25.60
N LYS A 71 -11.28 -1.33 -24.35
CA LYS A 71 -9.87 -1.31 -23.91
C LYS A 71 -9.39 -2.63 -23.34
N VAL A 72 -8.08 -2.87 -23.44
CA VAL A 72 -7.39 -3.95 -22.71
C VAL A 72 -6.87 -3.40 -21.39
N VAL A 73 -7.25 -4.04 -20.29
CA VAL A 73 -6.92 -3.59 -18.92
C VAL A 73 -6.03 -4.63 -18.24
N LEU A 74 -5.00 -4.17 -17.53
CA LEU A 74 -4.16 -4.98 -16.65
C LEU A 74 -4.52 -4.70 -15.19
N ASP A 75 -4.85 -5.74 -14.43
CA ASP A 75 -5.13 -5.71 -12.99
C ASP A 75 -3.93 -6.32 -12.25
N VAL A 76 -3.06 -5.47 -11.70
CA VAL A 76 -1.81 -5.88 -11.02
C VAL A 76 -2.11 -6.11 -9.55
N GLY A 77 -1.92 -7.35 -9.08
CA GLY A 77 -2.34 -7.77 -7.73
C GLY A 77 -3.86 -7.99 -7.66
N CYS A 78 -4.41 -8.74 -8.62
CA CYS A 78 -5.86 -8.80 -8.81
C CYS A 78 -6.62 -9.50 -7.67
N GLY A 79 -5.95 -10.26 -6.81
CA GLY A 79 -6.53 -10.97 -5.67
C GLY A 79 -7.74 -11.83 -6.08
N THR A 80 -8.91 -11.49 -5.55
CA THR A 80 -10.19 -12.16 -5.86
C THR A 80 -10.78 -11.79 -7.23
N GLY A 81 -10.17 -10.86 -7.97
CA GLY A 81 -10.60 -10.40 -9.29
C GLY A 81 -11.71 -9.34 -9.26
N ILE A 82 -11.95 -8.70 -8.12
CA ILE A 82 -13.03 -7.71 -7.97
C ILE A 82 -12.87 -6.50 -8.91
N LEU A 83 -11.66 -5.94 -9.01
CA LEU A 83 -11.38 -4.79 -9.87
C LEU A 83 -11.45 -5.17 -11.34
N SER A 84 -10.93 -6.35 -11.69
CA SER A 84 -11.10 -6.96 -13.00
C SER A 84 -12.57 -7.06 -13.44
N MET A 85 -13.45 -7.54 -12.55
CA MET A 85 -14.89 -7.62 -12.84
C MET A 85 -15.54 -6.24 -12.97
N PHE A 86 -15.07 -5.23 -12.24
CA PHE A 86 -15.51 -3.84 -12.45
C PHE A 86 -15.10 -3.35 -13.85
N ALA A 87 -13.87 -3.56 -14.29
CA ALA A 87 -13.43 -3.17 -15.62
C ALA A 87 -14.27 -3.81 -16.74
N ILE A 88 -14.57 -5.11 -16.65
CA ILE A 88 -15.46 -5.78 -17.62
C ILE A 88 -16.86 -5.17 -17.62
N ARG A 89 -17.47 -4.93 -16.45
CA ARG A 89 -18.79 -4.29 -16.38
C ARG A 89 -18.79 -2.86 -16.93
N ALA A 90 -17.68 -2.15 -16.83
CA ALA A 90 -17.53 -0.82 -17.43
C ALA A 90 -17.46 -0.85 -18.97
N GLY A 91 -17.13 -2.00 -19.57
CA GLY A 91 -17.09 -2.19 -21.02
C GLY A 91 -15.70 -2.50 -21.58
N ALA A 92 -14.73 -2.84 -20.73
CA ALA A 92 -13.43 -3.32 -21.19
C ALA A 92 -13.58 -4.49 -22.17
N LYS A 93 -12.75 -4.47 -23.22
CA LYS A 93 -12.68 -5.55 -24.22
C LYS A 93 -12.17 -6.82 -23.58
N HIS A 94 -11.11 -6.70 -22.79
CA HIS A 94 -10.46 -7.81 -22.09
C HIS A 94 -9.76 -7.29 -20.84
N VAL A 95 -9.70 -8.12 -19.79
CA VAL A 95 -8.91 -7.84 -18.59
C VAL A 95 -7.91 -8.97 -18.37
N ILE A 96 -6.68 -8.61 -18.02
CA ILE A 96 -5.66 -9.54 -17.59
C ILE A 96 -5.43 -9.28 -16.10
N GLY A 97 -5.78 -10.24 -15.24
CA GLY A 97 -5.47 -10.15 -13.82
C GLY A 97 -4.23 -10.97 -13.51
N VAL A 98 -3.26 -10.36 -12.84
CA VAL A 98 -2.01 -11.00 -12.41
C VAL A 98 -1.95 -10.97 -10.91
N ASP A 99 -1.69 -12.12 -10.29
CA ASP A 99 -1.44 -12.22 -8.86
C ASP A 99 -0.58 -13.46 -8.57
N MET A 100 0.34 -13.38 -7.63
CA MET A 100 1.23 -14.50 -7.29
C MET A 100 0.54 -15.53 -6.37
N SER A 101 -0.39 -15.08 -5.52
CA SER A 101 -1.05 -15.90 -4.52
C SER A 101 -1.92 -16.99 -5.15
N SER A 102 -2.09 -18.09 -4.42
CA SER A 102 -3.00 -19.18 -4.77
C SER A 102 -4.48 -18.75 -4.81
N ILE A 103 -4.82 -17.56 -4.30
CA ILE A 103 -6.17 -16.98 -4.41
C ILE A 103 -6.67 -16.90 -5.85
N ILE A 104 -5.76 -16.87 -6.83
CA ILE A 104 -6.10 -16.92 -8.26
C ILE A 104 -7.00 -18.11 -8.62
N GLU A 105 -6.81 -19.28 -8.01
CA GLU A 105 -7.69 -20.43 -8.27
C GLU A 105 -9.14 -20.13 -7.88
N LYS A 106 -9.32 -19.36 -6.81
CA LYS A 106 -10.62 -18.92 -6.34
C LYS A 106 -11.16 -17.77 -7.17
N ALA A 107 -10.31 -16.83 -7.58
CA ALA A 107 -10.67 -15.77 -8.52
C ALA A 107 -11.20 -16.33 -9.84
N ARG A 108 -10.60 -17.40 -10.39
CA ARG A 108 -11.11 -18.09 -11.59
C ARG A 108 -12.53 -18.61 -11.41
N GLN A 109 -12.83 -19.21 -10.26
CA GLN A 109 -14.18 -19.68 -9.94
C GLN A 109 -15.17 -18.53 -9.79
N ILE A 110 -14.75 -17.44 -9.12
CA ILE A 110 -15.56 -16.22 -8.95
C ILE A 110 -15.88 -15.58 -10.30
N VAL A 111 -14.88 -15.44 -11.17
CA VAL A 111 -15.06 -14.90 -12.53
C VAL A 111 -15.99 -15.78 -13.37
N ALA A 112 -15.84 -17.10 -13.28
CA ALA A 112 -16.68 -18.05 -14.02
C ALA A 112 -18.14 -18.02 -13.57
N VAL A 113 -18.42 -18.03 -12.27
CA VAL A 113 -19.80 -17.99 -11.76
C VAL A 113 -20.50 -16.65 -12.06
N ASN A 114 -19.73 -15.58 -12.28
CA ASN A 114 -20.23 -14.28 -12.72
C ASN A 114 -20.33 -14.14 -14.25
N GLY A 115 -20.05 -15.20 -15.02
CA GLY A 115 -20.19 -15.22 -16.48
C GLY A 115 -19.20 -14.32 -17.22
N MET A 116 -17.98 -14.15 -16.69
CA MET A 116 -16.95 -13.28 -17.27
C MET A 116 -15.66 -14.02 -17.66
N ALA A 117 -15.66 -15.36 -17.66
CA ALA A 117 -14.47 -16.17 -17.91
C ALA A 117 -13.90 -16.01 -19.33
N ASP A 118 -14.72 -15.64 -20.31
CA ASP A 118 -14.31 -15.38 -21.69
C ASP A 118 -13.58 -14.03 -21.85
N LYS A 119 -13.71 -13.12 -20.88
CA LYS A 119 -13.17 -11.75 -20.97
C LYS A 119 -12.10 -11.43 -19.94
N ILE A 120 -11.89 -12.29 -18.93
CA ILE A 120 -10.89 -12.10 -17.89
C ILE A 120 -9.90 -13.26 -17.94
N THR A 121 -8.64 -12.98 -18.25
CA THR A 121 -7.54 -13.95 -18.16
C THR A 121 -6.80 -13.75 -16.86
N LEU A 122 -6.79 -14.78 -16.01
CA LEU A 122 -6.14 -14.76 -14.70
C LEU A 122 -4.83 -15.56 -14.72
N LEU A 123 -3.72 -14.85 -14.57
CA LEU A 123 -2.36 -15.38 -14.55
C LEU A 123 -1.85 -15.45 -13.12
N GLN A 124 -1.44 -16.66 -12.69
CA GLN A 124 -0.77 -16.81 -11.40
C GLN A 124 0.74 -16.65 -11.58
N GLY A 125 1.36 -15.69 -10.92
CA GLY A 125 2.81 -15.46 -10.98
C GLY A 125 3.21 -14.04 -10.63
N LYS A 126 4.52 -13.78 -10.58
CA LYS A 126 5.07 -12.42 -10.47
C LYS A 126 4.85 -11.66 -11.78
N MET A 127 4.48 -10.39 -11.70
CA MET A 127 4.23 -9.54 -12.88
C MET A 127 5.45 -9.49 -13.81
N GLU A 128 6.64 -9.53 -13.23
CA GLU A 128 7.94 -9.48 -13.87
C GLU A 128 8.30 -10.77 -14.63
N GLU A 129 7.57 -11.87 -14.38
CA GLU A 129 7.87 -13.21 -14.91
C GLU A 129 6.76 -13.75 -15.81
N VAL A 130 5.51 -13.30 -15.64
CA VAL A 130 4.39 -13.78 -16.45
C VAL A 130 4.43 -13.22 -17.87
N GLN A 131 4.07 -14.06 -18.83
CA GLN A 131 3.88 -13.64 -20.21
C GLN A 131 2.44 -13.18 -20.44
N LEU A 132 2.24 -11.90 -20.74
CA LEU A 132 0.92 -11.37 -21.03
C LEU A 132 0.40 -11.84 -22.41
N PRO A 133 -0.90 -12.16 -22.54
CA PRO A 133 -1.52 -12.47 -23.82
C PRO A 133 -1.62 -11.27 -24.78
N TYR A 134 -1.41 -10.06 -24.26
CA TYR A 134 -1.34 -8.82 -25.04
C TYR A 134 0.03 -8.16 -24.81
N PRO A 135 0.72 -7.67 -25.86
CA PRO A 135 2.03 -7.06 -25.72
C PRO A 135 1.98 -5.70 -25.02
N LYS A 136 0.84 -5.00 -25.12
CA LYS A 136 0.58 -3.71 -24.49
C LYS A 136 -0.87 -3.64 -23.99
N VAL A 137 -1.10 -2.79 -22.99
CA VAL A 137 -2.40 -2.53 -22.37
C VAL A 137 -2.73 -1.05 -22.37
N ASP A 138 -4.01 -0.71 -22.44
CA ASP A 138 -4.48 0.67 -22.46
C ASP A 138 -4.56 1.27 -21.05
N ILE A 139 -4.88 0.43 -20.06
CA ILE A 139 -5.14 0.85 -18.68
C ILE A 139 -4.49 -0.15 -17.71
N ILE A 140 -3.85 0.37 -16.67
CA ILE A 140 -3.45 -0.38 -15.49
C ILE A 140 -4.38 0.01 -14.34
N ILE A 141 -5.00 -0.97 -13.70
CA ILE A 141 -5.68 -0.84 -12.42
C ILE A 141 -4.87 -1.64 -11.40
N SER A 142 -4.66 -1.09 -10.22
CA SER A 142 -3.99 -1.81 -9.14
C SER A 142 -4.34 -1.20 -7.80
N GLU A 143 -4.58 -2.06 -6.82
CA GLU A 143 -4.60 -1.69 -5.42
C GLU A 143 -3.26 -2.10 -4.82
N TRP A 144 -2.32 -1.15 -4.85
CA TRP A 144 -0.91 -1.37 -4.54
C TRP A 144 -0.51 -0.78 -3.19
N MET A 145 -1.40 -0.01 -2.56
CA MET A 145 -1.08 0.81 -1.41
C MET A 145 -0.97 -0.07 -0.17
N GLY A 146 0.09 0.11 0.60
CA GLY A 146 0.21 -0.56 1.90
C GLY A 146 0.14 0.43 3.07
N TYR A 147 0.50 -0.02 4.27
CA TYR A 147 0.59 0.87 5.42
C TYR A 147 1.65 1.95 5.17
N PHE A 148 1.46 3.15 5.75
CA PHE A 148 2.31 4.30 5.44
C PHE A 148 2.47 4.56 3.92
N LEU A 149 1.48 4.15 3.11
CA LEU A 149 1.48 4.10 1.64
C LEU A 149 2.47 3.10 1.01
N LEU A 150 3.71 3.07 1.49
CA LEU A 150 4.83 2.38 0.84
C LEU A 150 5.21 1.05 1.48
N TYR A 151 4.85 0.79 2.74
CA TYR A 151 5.20 -0.46 3.41
C TYR A 151 4.34 -1.60 2.87
N GLU A 152 4.96 -2.73 2.49
CA GLU A 152 4.28 -3.84 1.80
C GLU A 152 3.62 -3.47 0.46
N SER A 153 3.93 -2.29 -0.08
CA SER A 153 3.33 -1.81 -1.31
C SER A 153 3.77 -2.64 -2.53
N MET A 154 2.89 -2.69 -3.52
CA MET A 154 3.19 -3.26 -4.84
C MET A 154 3.61 -2.18 -5.84
N LEU A 155 4.02 -0.99 -5.37
CA LEU A 155 4.28 0.15 -6.25
C LEU A 155 5.36 -0.18 -7.28
N ASP A 156 6.47 -0.80 -6.88
CA ASP A 156 7.54 -1.23 -7.79
C ASP A 156 7.02 -2.10 -8.95
N THR A 157 6.12 -3.03 -8.64
CA THR A 157 5.47 -3.92 -9.62
C THR A 157 4.52 -3.16 -10.54
N VAL A 158 3.80 -2.17 -10.03
CA VAL A 158 2.98 -1.27 -10.85
C VAL A 158 3.83 -0.41 -11.79
N LEU A 159 4.97 0.11 -11.31
CA LEU A 159 5.91 0.86 -12.13
C LEU A 159 6.54 -0.02 -13.22
N TYR A 160 6.92 -1.26 -12.89
CA TYR A 160 7.35 -2.25 -13.87
C TYR A 160 6.28 -2.46 -14.95
N ALA A 161 5.02 -2.65 -14.54
CA ALA A 161 3.92 -2.86 -15.47
C ALA A 161 3.68 -1.63 -16.36
N ARG A 162 3.77 -0.43 -15.81
CA ARG A 162 3.71 0.84 -16.56
C ARG A 162 4.77 0.89 -17.63
N ASP A 163 6.03 0.68 -17.26
CA ASP A 163 7.19 0.87 -18.14
C ASP A 163 7.21 -0.17 -19.27
N ASN A 164 6.79 -1.41 -18.98
CA ASN A 164 6.88 -2.51 -19.93
C ASN A 164 5.60 -2.70 -20.76
N TYR A 165 4.41 -2.47 -20.20
CA TYR A 165 3.15 -2.86 -20.84
C TYR A 165 2.19 -1.71 -21.14
N LEU A 166 2.28 -0.57 -20.47
CA LEU A 166 1.37 0.54 -20.77
C LEU A 166 1.69 1.15 -22.14
N VAL A 167 0.65 1.46 -22.91
CA VAL A 167 0.78 2.26 -24.14
C VAL A 167 1.09 3.73 -23.82
N PRO A 168 1.69 4.50 -24.74
CA PRO A 168 1.71 5.95 -24.64
C PRO A 168 0.29 6.50 -24.40
N ASP A 169 0.15 7.49 -23.52
CA ASP A 169 -1.12 8.09 -23.08
C ASP A 169 -2.10 7.14 -22.36
N GLY A 170 -1.68 5.90 -22.07
CA GLY A 170 -2.43 4.94 -21.27
C GLY A 170 -2.72 5.48 -19.87
N LYS A 171 -3.69 4.88 -19.17
CA LYS A 171 -4.17 5.37 -17.87
C LYS A 171 -3.80 4.44 -16.72
N ILE A 172 -3.50 5.01 -15.57
CA ILE A 172 -3.22 4.28 -14.33
C ILE A 172 -4.30 4.63 -13.31
N PHE A 173 -4.80 3.64 -12.59
CA PHE A 173 -5.87 3.78 -11.61
C PHE A 173 -5.47 3.11 -10.28
N PRO A 174 -5.25 3.88 -9.20
CA PRO A 174 -5.12 5.35 -9.16
C PRO A 174 -3.82 5.81 -9.82
N ASP A 175 -3.72 7.11 -10.13
CA ASP A 175 -2.53 7.71 -10.74
C ASP A 175 -1.79 8.69 -9.83
N LYS A 176 -2.36 9.05 -8.67
CA LYS A 176 -1.73 9.98 -7.74
C LYS A 176 -1.97 9.59 -6.28
N ALA A 177 -0.92 9.68 -5.47
CA ALA A 177 -0.98 9.48 -4.04
C ALA A 177 -0.26 10.62 -3.30
N THR A 178 -0.78 11.07 -2.16
CA THR A 178 -0.16 12.11 -1.33
C THR A 178 -0.08 11.66 0.12
N VAL A 179 1.12 11.67 0.71
CA VAL A 179 1.35 11.39 2.13
C VAL A 179 1.25 12.68 2.92
N TYR A 180 0.59 12.62 4.07
CA TYR A 180 0.42 13.72 5.01
C TYR A 180 0.97 13.35 6.38
N LEU A 181 1.48 14.34 7.11
CA LEU A 181 1.85 14.24 8.51
C LEU A 181 1.03 15.19 9.39
N ALA A 182 0.84 14.83 10.65
CA ALA A 182 0.36 15.74 11.70
C ALA A 182 0.80 15.28 13.10
N GLY A 183 0.87 16.21 14.05
CA GLY A 183 1.12 15.91 15.46
C GLY A 183 -0.18 15.56 16.18
N ILE A 184 -0.10 14.62 17.13
CA ILE A 184 -1.23 14.18 17.94
C ILE A 184 -0.94 14.22 19.44
N GLU A 185 -1.99 14.51 20.21
CA GLU A 185 -2.10 14.17 21.62
C GLU A 185 -2.52 12.70 21.74
N ASP A 186 -1.78 11.91 22.53
CA ASP A 186 -2.02 10.47 22.66
C ASP A 186 -1.41 9.92 23.96
N GLY A 187 -1.43 10.72 25.03
CA GLY A 187 -0.70 10.46 26.27
C GLY A 187 -1.14 9.18 26.98
N GLU A 188 -2.45 8.96 27.08
CA GLU A 188 -3.01 7.76 27.72
C GLU A 188 -2.61 6.47 26.98
N TYR A 189 -2.69 6.47 25.65
CA TYR A 189 -2.35 5.29 24.85
C TYR A 189 -0.83 5.07 24.78
N LYS A 190 -0.04 6.14 24.72
CA LYS A 190 1.43 6.07 24.86
C LYS A 190 1.82 5.46 26.21
N ASP A 191 1.17 5.83 27.31
CA ASP A 191 1.46 5.25 28.62
C ASP A 191 1.12 3.75 28.66
N ASP A 192 -0.03 3.34 28.11
CA ASP A 192 -0.42 1.92 28.01
C ASP A 192 0.55 1.08 27.16
N LYS A 193 1.02 1.61 26.01
CA LYS A 193 1.86 0.85 25.06
C LYS A 193 3.36 0.97 25.32
N ILE A 194 3.81 2.13 25.78
CA ILE A 194 5.22 2.48 25.92
C ILE A 194 5.59 2.63 27.41
N GLY A 195 4.76 3.29 28.20
CA GLY A 195 4.97 3.48 29.65
C GLY A 195 4.90 2.18 30.45
N PHE A 196 4.08 1.22 30.03
CA PHE A 196 3.98 -0.13 30.63
C PHE A 196 5.34 -0.79 30.89
N TRP A 197 6.31 -0.59 30.01
CA TRP A 197 7.64 -1.20 30.10
C TRP A 197 8.53 -0.59 31.19
N ASP A 198 8.20 0.57 31.73
CA ASP A 198 8.96 1.17 32.83
C ASP A 198 8.82 0.35 34.13
N ASN A 199 7.68 -0.31 34.31
CA ASN A 199 7.40 -1.12 35.49
C ASN A 199 6.43 -2.26 35.16
N VAL A 200 7.00 -3.39 34.77
CA VAL A 200 6.27 -4.65 34.53
C VAL A 200 6.28 -5.44 35.84
N TRP A 201 5.21 -5.31 36.63
CA TRP A 201 5.02 -6.03 37.90
C TRP A 201 6.15 -5.86 38.93
N GLY A 202 6.71 -4.65 39.03
CA GLY A 202 7.82 -4.30 39.91
C GLY A 202 9.21 -4.38 39.26
N PHE A 203 9.28 -4.82 38.00
CA PHE A 203 10.54 -4.99 37.26
C PHE A 203 10.67 -3.95 36.14
N ASN A 204 11.88 -3.39 36.00
CA ASN A 204 12.19 -2.46 34.92
C ASN A 204 12.45 -3.22 33.62
N TYR A 205 11.59 -3.00 32.62
CA TYR A 205 11.69 -3.58 31.26
C TYR A 205 12.04 -2.50 30.22
N SER A 206 12.72 -1.42 30.61
CA SER A 206 13.09 -0.32 29.70
C SER A 206 13.82 -0.75 28.41
N PRO A 207 14.60 -1.85 28.34
CA PRO A 207 15.11 -2.32 27.05
C PRO A 207 14.01 -2.69 26.03
N MET A 208 12.84 -3.15 26.49
CA MET A 208 11.67 -3.40 25.64
C MET A 208 11.02 -2.10 25.19
N LYS A 209 11.02 -1.07 26.06
CA LYS A 209 10.53 0.28 25.73
C LYS A 209 11.29 0.86 24.54
N ASP A 210 12.62 0.72 24.54
CA ASP A 210 13.46 1.19 23.44
C ASP A 210 13.15 0.48 22.11
N ALA A 211 12.84 -0.81 22.14
CA ALA A 211 12.39 -1.54 20.95
C ALA A 211 10.99 -1.08 20.49
N ALA A 212 10.04 -0.98 21.41
CA ALA A 212 8.66 -0.56 21.11
C ALA A 212 8.59 0.85 20.50
N LEU A 213 9.45 1.78 20.94
CA LEU A 213 9.54 3.13 20.36
C LEU A 213 10.07 3.15 18.92
N THR A 214 10.74 2.08 18.46
CA THR A 214 11.24 1.97 17.08
C THR A 214 10.26 1.30 16.13
N GLU A 215 9.13 0.79 16.62
CA GLU A 215 8.12 0.10 15.83
C GLU A 215 6.88 0.99 15.68
N PRO A 216 6.58 1.51 14.48
CA PRO A 216 5.38 2.31 14.26
C PRO A 216 4.10 1.49 14.47
N LEU A 217 3.09 2.08 15.09
CA LEU A 217 1.80 1.42 15.27
C LEU A 217 0.87 1.74 14.11
N VAL A 218 0.08 0.75 13.68
CA VAL A 218 -1.00 0.96 12.71
C VAL A 218 -2.33 0.93 13.45
N ASP A 219 -2.92 2.11 13.67
CA ASP A 219 -4.21 2.21 14.34
C ASP A 219 -5.08 3.38 13.87
N THR A 220 -6.35 3.36 14.27
CA THR A 220 -7.28 4.46 13.98
C THR A 220 -7.10 5.54 15.01
N VAL A 221 -6.78 6.75 14.54
CA VAL A 221 -6.60 7.93 15.36
C VAL A 221 -7.86 8.78 15.28
N GLU A 222 -8.40 9.18 16.42
CA GLU A 222 -9.56 10.06 16.44
C GLU A 222 -9.19 11.46 15.97
N LEU A 223 -10.07 12.11 15.18
CA LEU A 223 -9.87 13.47 14.71
C LEU A 223 -9.56 14.47 15.84
N LYS A 224 -10.09 14.26 17.05
CA LYS A 224 -9.87 15.14 18.21
C LYS A 224 -8.42 15.10 18.75
N ALA A 225 -7.69 14.02 18.47
CA ALA A 225 -6.31 13.84 18.89
C ALA A 225 -5.35 14.72 18.09
N LEU A 226 -5.74 15.17 16.89
CA LEU A 226 -4.95 16.10 16.09
C LEU A 226 -4.76 17.44 16.81
N VAL A 227 -3.50 17.80 17.04
CA VAL A 227 -3.11 19.08 17.65
C VAL A 227 -2.44 20.03 16.66
N THR A 228 -2.07 19.54 15.47
CA THR A 228 -1.50 20.38 14.40
C THR A 228 -2.32 20.34 13.11
N ASP A 229 -2.08 21.30 12.22
CA ASP A 229 -2.54 21.20 10.85
C ASP A 229 -1.88 20.02 10.10
N PRO A 230 -2.63 19.33 9.21
CA PRO A 230 -2.04 18.40 8.26
C PRO A 230 -1.01 19.06 7.34
N CYS A 231 0.14 18.42 7.18
CA CYS A 231 1.21 18.83 6.27
C CYS A 231 1.38 17.79 5.16
N PRO A 232 1.10 18.10 3.88
CA PRO A 232 1.45 17.21 2.78
C PRO A 232 2.97 17.18 2.61
N VAL A 233 3.57 16.00 2.63
CA VAL A 233 5.04 15.84 2.63
C VAL A 233 5.58 15.16 1.39
N LEU A 234 4.78 14.30 0.75
CA LEU A 234 5.17 13.59 -0.46
C LEU A 234 3.96 13.50 -1.39
N THR A 235 4.17 13.77 -2.68
CA THR A 235 3.17 13.51 -3.72
C THR A 235 3.80 12.65 -4.81
N ILE A 236 3.24 11.47 -5.02
CA ILE A 236 3.67 10.50 -6.01
C ILE A 236 2.73 10.62 -7.21
N ASP A 237 3.30 10.93 -8.38
CA ASP A 237 2.64 10.83 -9.68
C ASP A 237 3.08 9.52 -10.34
N LEU A 238 2.16 8.58 -10.51
CA LEU A 238 2.47 7.24 -11.02
C LEU A 238 2.89 7.26 -12.50
N TYR A 239 2.67 8.35 -13.24
CA TYR A 239 3.14 8.44 -14.62
C TYR A 239 4.65 8.76 -14.70
N THR A 240 5.23 9.39 -13.67
CA THR A 240 6.61 9.90 -13.73
C THR A 240 7.53 9.34 -12.66
N VAL A 241 7.00 8.89 -11.52
CA VAL A 241 7.82 8.40 -10.40
C VAL A 241 8.65 7.19 -10.82
N THR A 242 9.86 7.09 -10.30
CA THR A 242 10.75 5.94 -10.43
C THR A 242 10.95 5.26 -9.08
N THR A 243 11.40 4.01 -9.08
CA THR A 243 11.70 3.28 -7.83
C THR A 243 12.79 3.97 -6.99
N ALA A 244 13.70 4.71 -7.64
CA ALA A 244 14.73 5.49 -6.96
C ALA A 244 14.14 6.67 -6.17
N ASP A 245 13.04 7.26 -6.63
CA ASP A 245 12.37 8.38 -5.95
C ASP A 245 11.63 7.95 -4.66
N LEU A 246 11.43 6.64 -4.45
CA LEU A 246 10.76 6.10 -3.27
C LEU A 246 11.70 6.06 -2.04
N ALA A 247 13.00 6.22 -2.25
CA ALA A 247 13.96 6.54 -1.19
C ALA A 247 14.15 8.06 -1.15
N PHE A 248 13.58 8.73 -0.16
CA PHE A 248 13.48 10.19 -0.13
C PHE A 248 13.77 10.78 1.25
N THR A 249 14.08 12.08 1.24
CA THR A 249 14.08 12.95 2.43
C THR A 249 13.29 14.20 2.08
N VAL A 250 12.20 14.46 2.80
CA VAL A 250 11.29 15.59 2.53
C VAL A 250 11.10 16.43 3.79
N PRO A 251 11.06 17.78 3.68
CA PRO A 251 10.80 18.63 4.82
C PRO A 251 9.31 18.61 5.20
N PHE A 252 9.01 18.86 6.46
CA PHE A 252 7.66 19.08 6.94
C PHE A 252 7.59 20.26 7.92
N ARG A 253 6.39 20.84 8.07
CA ARG A 253 6.10 21.93 9.01
C ARG A 253 4.72 21.72 9.62
N LEU A 254 4.66 21.45 10.92
CA LEU A 254 3.42 21.21 11.68
C LEU A 254 3.12 22.45 12.52
N THR A 255 1.98 23.10 12.27
CA THR A 255 1.55 24.29 13.02
C THR A 255 0.51 23.89 14.04
N ALA A 256 0.74 24.21 15.32
CA ALA A 256 -0.15 23.91 16.42
C ALA A 256 -1.49 24.66 16.29
N LYS A 257 -2.60 23.95 16.50
CA LYS A 257 -3.97 24.49 16.44
C LYS A 257 -4.57 24.81 17.79
N ARG A 258 -3.91 24.36 18.86
CA ARG A 258 -4.31 24.59 20.26
C ARG A 258 -3.11 24.33 21.17
N ASN A 259 -3.19 24.84 22.39
CA ASN A 259 -2.23 24.51 23.45
C ASN A 259 -2.44 23.07 23.88
N ASP A 260 -1.42 22.23 23.73
CA ASP A 260 -1.51 20.80 24.01
C ASP A 260 -0.12 20.14 23.99
N PHE A 261 -0.09 18.81 23.95
CA PHE A 261 1.12 18.01 23.83
C PHE A 261 1.17 17.26 22.49
N ILE A 262 2.36 17.18 21.88
CA ILE A 262 2.64 16.24 20.79
C ILE A 262 3.35 15.02 21.39
N HIS A 263 2.65 13.89 21.37
CA HIS A 263 3.18 12.59 21.82
C HIS A 263 3.70 11.74 20.66
N ALA A 264 3.10 11.91 19.48
CA ALA A 264 3.45 11.21 18.25
C ALA A 264 3.22 12.11 17.03
N ILE A 265 3.89 11.75 15.93
CA ILE A 265 3.55 12.21 14.59
C ILE A 265 2.81 11.07 13.91
N ILE A 266 1.67 11.36 13.29
CA ILE A 266 0.95 10.38 12.49
C ILE A 266 1.17 10.63 11.01
N ALA A 267 1.10 9.57 10.23
CA ALA A 267 1.06 9.62 8.79
C ALA A 267 -0.19 8.92 8.24
N TRP A 268 -0.72 9.48 7.16
CA TRP A 268 -1.76 8.88 6.35
C TRP A 268 -1.57 9.28 4.89
N PHE A 269 -2.40 8.76 4.00
CA PHE A 269 -2.33 9.10 2.59
C PHE A 269 -3.70 9.35 1.98
N ASP A 270 -3.69 10.18 0.94
CA ASP A 270 -4.81 10.37 0.05
C ASP A 270 -4.50 9.76 -1.31
N ILE A 271 -5.53 9.22 -1.96
CA ILE A 271 -5.47 8.64 -3.29
C ILE A 271 -6.40 9.41 -4.21
N ASP A 272 -5.88 9.85 -5.35
CA ASP A 272 -6.61 10.58 -6.37
C ASP A 272 -6.61 9.77 -7.69
N PHE A 273 -7.77 9.75 -8.36
CA PHE A 273 -7.95 9.17 -9.70
C PHE A 273 -8.10 10.32 -10.71
N THR A 274 -7.00 10.96 -11.07
CA THR A 274 -6.97 12.21 -11.84
C THR A 274 -7.35 12.05 -13.31
N ALA A 275 -7.25 10.82 -13.84
CA ALA A 275 -7.79 10.47 -15.16
C ALA A 275 -9.33 10.57 -15.25
N CYS A 276 -10.05 10.64 -14.13
CA CYS A 276 -11.51 10.70 -14.11
C CYS A 276 -12.04 12.10 -14.50
N HIS A 277 -13.16 12.15 -15.23
CA HIS A 277 -13.79 13.43 -15.58
C HIS A 277 -14.33 14.19 -14.36
N LYS A 278 -14.88 13.45 -13.38
CA LYS A 278 -15.21 13.97 -12.05
C LYS A 278 -14.11 13.56 -11.08
N LYS A 279 -13.73 14.47 -10.19
CA LYS A 279 -12.73 14.21 -9.16
C LYS A 279 -13.20 13.07 -8.24
N ILE A 280 -12.50 11.93 -8.31
CA ILE A 280 -12.69 10.80 -7.41
C ILE A 280 -11.41 10.65 -6.61
N ARG A 281 -11.55 10.67 -5.29
CA ARG A 281 -10.46 10.52 -4.34
C ARG A 281 -10.97 9.89 -3.05
N PHE A 282 -10.08 9.28 -2.29
CA PHE A 282 -10.32 8.96 -0.88
C PHE A 282 -9.13 9.32 -0.02
N SER A 283 -9.35 9.44 1.27
CA SER A 283 -8.33 9.70 2.28
C SER A 283 -8.35 8.58 3.30
N THR A 284 -7.18 8.18 3.78
CA THR A 284 -7.03 7.33 4.98
C THR A 284 -6.80 8.16 6.23
N GLY A 285 -6.98 9.48 6.18
CA GLY A 285 -6.75 10.36 7.32
C GLY A 285 -7.81 10.23 8.41
N PRO A 286 -7.50 10.68 9.64
CA PRO A 286 -8.40 10.59 10.80
C PRO A 286 -9.67 11.44 10.66
N HIS A 287 -9.71 12.37 9.70
CA HIS A 287 -10.88 13.17 9.36
C HIS A 287 -11.85 12.44 8.40
N ALA A 288 -11.42 11.32 7.82
CA ALA A 288 -12.18 10.55 6.85
C ALA A 288 -12.85 9.33 7.48
N LYS A 289 -13.64 8.62 6.68
CA LYS A 289 -14.23 7.34 7.09
C LYS A 289 -13.14 6.29 7.23
N TYR A 290 -13.38 5.31 8.10
CA TYR A 290 -12.51 4.16 8.30
C TYR A 290 -12.11 3.49 6.97
N THR A 291 -10.83 3.15 6.89
CA THR A 291 -10.23 2.26 5.88
C THR A 291 -9.35 1.25 6.61
N HIS A 292 -9.09 0.09 5.99
CA HIS A 292 -8.28 -0.96 6.62
C HIS A 292 -6.82 -0.55 6.85
N TRP A 293 -6.30 0.42 6.09
CA TRP A 293 -4.95 0.97 6.30
C TRP A 293 -4.82 1.77 7.60
N LYS A 294 -5.93 2.30 8.12
CA LYS A 294 -5.94 3.20 9.27
C LYS A 294 -4.89 4.33 9.10
N GLN A 295 -4.14 4.66 10.16
CA GLN A 295 -3.01 5.59 10.13
C GLN A 295 -1.77 4.93 10.75
N THR A 296 -0.59 5.44 10.40
CA THR A 296 0.69 5.01 10.99
C THR A 296 1.14 6.01 12.04
N VAL A 297 1.36 5.56 13.27
CA VAL A 297 1.70 6.37 14.44
C VAL A 297 3.18 6.21 14.76
N PHE A 298 3.91 7.34 14.78
CA PHE A 298 5.33 7.44 15.11
C PHE A 298 5.48 8.16 16.46
N TYR A 299 5.58 7.39 17.56
CA TYR A 299 5.83 7.97 18.87
C TYR A 299 7.21 8.60 18.95
N ILE A 300 7.26 9.87 19.35
CA ILE A 300 8.51 10.57 19.60
C ILE A 300 8.98 10.33 21.04
N ARG A 301 10.30 10.33 21.25
CA ARG A 301 10.89 10.10 22.58
C ARG A 301 10.49 11.20 23.57
N GLU A 302 10.82 12.44 23.24
CA GLU A 302 10.46 13.62 24.03
C GLU A 302 9.06 14.10 23.66
N VAL A 303 8.21 14.36 24.66
CA VAL A 303 6.88 14.95 24.47
C VAL A 303 7.04 16.44 24.29
N LEU A 304 6.46 17.01 23.22
CA LEU A 304 6.54 18.44 22.95
C LEU A 304 5.36 19.15 23.60
N THR A 305 5.62 20.16 24.42
CA THR A 305 4.59 21.04 24.98
C THR A 305 4.45 22.25 24.06
N ILE A 306 3.33 22.33 23.34
CA ILE A 306 3.09 23.31 22.29
C ILE A 306 1.98 24.30 22.67
N GLU A 307 2.10 25.52 22.19
CA GLU A 307 1.07 26.56 22.22
C GLU A 307 0.53 26.83 20.81
N GLU A 308 -0.70 27.34 20.73
CA GLU A 308 -1.36 27.65 19.48
C GLU A 308 -0.50 28.56 18.59
N ASN A 309 -0.42 28.23 17.30
CA ASN A 309 0.39 28.89 16.27
C ASN A 309 1.90 28.64 16.33
N GLU A 310 2.42 27.97 17.36
CA GLU A 310 3.81 27.51 17.35
C GLU A 310 4.01 26.40 16.31
N THR A 311 5.26 26.13 15.96
CA THR A 311 5.57 25.26 14.83
C THR A 311 6.69 24.28 15.15
N VAL A 312 6.47 23.02 14.81
CA VAL A 312 7.49 21.98 14.73
C VAL A 312 7.88 21.78 13.27
N ALA A 313 9.15 21.91 12.93
CA ALA A 313 9.66 21.71 11.58
C ALA A 313 10.69 20.58 11.57
N GLY A 314 10.86 19.90 10.44
CA GLY A 314 11.74 18.74 10.41
C GLY A 314 11.83 18.08 9.05
N PHE A 315 12.40 16.87 9.03
CA PHE A 315 12.51 16.04 7.85
C PHE A 315 11.98 14.63 8.11
N LEU A 316 11.25 14.12 7.13
CA LEU A 316 10.89 12.71 7.02
C LEU A 316 11.81 12.07 5.98
N GLU A 317 12.57 11.08 6.40
CA GLU A 317 13.37 10.21 5.54
C GLU A 317 12.75 8.82 5.49
N ASN A 318 12.65 8.26 4.29
CA ASN A 318 12.15 6.91 4.03
C ASN A 318 13.13 6.20 3.09
N LYS A 319 13.51 4.97 3.42
CA LYS A 319 14.27 4.10 2.52
C LYS A 319 13.92 2.62 2.74
N PRO A 320 14.04 1.77 1.70
CA PRO A 320 13.99 0.33 1.87
C PRO A 320 15.07 -0.14 2.83
N ASN A 321 14.75 -1.11 3.69
CA ASN A 321 15.72 -1.69 4.61
C ASN A 321 16.80 -2.49 3.87
N GLU A 322 18.04 -2.42 4.34
CA GLU A 322 19.20 -3.07 3.70
C GLU A 322 19.12 -4.60 3.68
N LYS A 323 18.50 -5.21 4.71
CA LYS A 323 18.38 -6.67 4.85
C LYS A 323 17.17 -7.22 4.11
N ASN A 324 16.04 -6.50 4.18
CA ASN A 324 14.80 -6.89 3.54
C ASN A 324 14.17 -5.66 2.88
N LYS A 325 14.22 -5.60 1.55
CA LYS A 325 13.74 -4.44 0.78
C LYS A 325 12.23 -4.17 0.91
N ARG A 326 11.44 -5.12 1.45
CA ARG A 326 10.00 -4.93 1.74
C ARG A 326 9.75 -4.22 3.08
N ASP A 327 10.73 -4.24 3.98
CA ASP A 327 10.67 -3.46 5.22
C ASP A 327 11.15 -2.03 4.95
N LEU A 328 10.69 -1.08 5.76
CA LEU A 328 11.06 0.33 5.62
C LEU A 328 11.85 0.81 6.84
N ASP A 329 12.97 1.48 6.57
CA ASP A 329 13.68 2.30 7.54
C ASP A 329 13.17 3.74 7.40
N ILE A 330 12.56 4.25 8.46
CA ILE A 330 12.00 5.60 8.52
C ILE A 330 12.76 6.40 9.56
N LYS A 331 13.08 7.65 9.25
CA LYS A 331 13.70 8.56 10.20
C LYS A 331 12.95 9.89 10.20
N ILE A 332 12.61 10.35 11.39
CA ILE A 332 11.98 11.65 11.60
C ILE A 332 12.93 12.48 12.46
N SER A 333 13.48 13.53 11.88
CA SER A 333 14.16 14.59 12.63
C SER A 333 13.23 15.78 12.77
N TYR A 334 13.25 16.41 13.94
CA TYR A 334 12.42 17.58 14.21
C TYR A 334 13.16 18.59 15.08
N THR A 335 12.78 19.84 14.90
CA THR A 335 13.19 20.98 15.70
C THR A 335 11.93 21.74 16.08
N PHE A 336 11.79 22.03 17.36
CA PHE A 336 10.74 22.84 17.94
C PHE A 336 11.40 24.05 18.60
N GLU A 337 11.25 25.20 17.95
CA GLU A 337 11.72 26.49 18.46
C GLU A 337 10.52 27.29 18.97
N THR A 338 10.68 27.87 20.15
CA THR A 338 9.67 28.70 20.81
C THR A 338 10.38 29.78 21.65
N GLU A 339 9.67 30.84 22.00
CA GLU A 339 10.16 31.91 22.88
C GLU A 339 10.51 31.39 24.28
N ASP A 340 9.88 30.31 24.73
CA ASP A 340 10.21 29.62 25.97
C ASP A 340 11.33 28.59 25.74
N GLU A 341 12.58 29.00 26.00
CA GLU A 341 13.76 28.14 25.85
C GLU A 341 13.68 26.82 26.63
N THR A 342 12.83 26.72 27.67
CA THR A 342 12.66 25.48 28.43
C THR A 342 11.83 24.42 27.70
N ARG A 343 11.03 24.84 26.70
CA ARG A 343 10.23 23.97 25.83
C ARG A 343 10.89 23.70 24.49
N ALA A 344 11.84 24.54 24.08
CA ALA A 344 12.57 24.38 22.83
C ALA A 344 13.38 23.07 22.84
N THR A 345 13.29 22.29 21.77
CA THR A 345 13.99 21.00 21.68
C THR A 345 14.20 20.57 20.23
N GLN A 346 15.16 19.68 20.04
CA GLN A 346 15.39 19.01 18.76
C GLN A 346 15.60 17.52 19.01
N GLY A 347 15.12 16.70 18.10
CA GLY A 347 15.15 15.26 18.24
C GLY A 347 15.30 14.55 16.91
N THR A 348 15.70 13.29 17.00
CA THR A 348 15.72 12.37 15.87
C THR A 348 15.26 11.01 16.35
N CYS A 349 14.28 10.45 15.67
CA CYS A 349 13.76 9.12 15.93
C CYS A 349 13.91 8.27 14.67
N GLU A 350 14.40 7.04 14.85
CA GLU A 350 14.53 6.05 13.80
C GLU A 350 13.54 4.92 14.07
N TYR A 351 12.81 4.53 13.03
CA TYR A 351 11.76 3.54 13.08
C TYR A 351 11.99 2.48 12.01
N LYS A 352 11.51 1.28 12.28
CA LYS A 352 11.50 0.17 11.34
C LYS A 352 10.09 -0.36 11.22
N ILE A 353 9.50 -0.24 10.04
CA ILE A 353 8.25 -0.95 9.76
C ILE A 353 8.65 -2.34 9.29
N LEU A 354 8.57 -3.29 10.22
CA LEU A 354 8.93 -4.70 10.01
C LEU A 354 7.65 -5.53 9.94
N ARG A 355 7.69 -6.59 9.14
CA ARG A 355 6.63 -7.60 9.19
C ARG A 355 6.88 -8.52 10.39
N CYS A 356 6.05 -8.39 11.44
CA CYS A 356 6.08 -9.25 12.62
C CYS A 356 5.69 -10.71 12.30
#